data_AF-A0A7Y9ZDM3-F1
#
_entry.id   AF-A0A7Y9ZDM3-F1
#
_cell.length_a   1.000
_cell.length_b   1.000
_cell.length_c   1.000
_cell.angle_alpha   90.00
_cell.angle_beta   90.00
_cell.angle_gamma   90.00
#
_symmetry.space_group_name_H-M   'P 1'
#
loop_
_entity.id
_entity.type
_entity.pdbx_description
1 polymer ?
#
loop_
_entity_poly.entity_id
_entity_poly.type
_entity_poly.pdbx_seq_one_letter_code
_entity_poly.pdbx_strand_id
1 'polypeptide(L)'
;MTVQQAATATAPTAPGKLGDALDPAAIQTYLAELDTWLRVRRSELDELDRAAIAAGRGGELAGDMSLALALWKAIADRYQLVFATWDGGRVLRQERERISALVWGRLDSASELPGGLAVSLPEAGRLCDALTGQLRTRLALVPDADRSATRIRELRAQLERIRDQVGLEPANSRDAAIERLAELMARLEVLTAKAERGGDVGGMLGPLEAEATTFERDLIVGNARRRDARSKVLSARELRADLEAREAALAKLAETAVATVDPAPRYAVPDVELLGPVPVTPEGIEPYLERLDRVAQAMEVAQHAYAAALDEHTQLVGLLDGYVAKARAARLADNPDLAESERAARALLERRPCPMAVARQLVTTYQTWLTKETP
;
A
#
# COMPACT_ATOMS: atom_id res chain seq x y z
N MET A 1 3.73 27.83 -36.29
CA MET A 1 4.53 28.10 -35.08
C MET A 1 5.20 26.78 -34.70
N THR A 2 6.50 26.67 -34.91
CA THR A 2 7.28 25.45 -34.68
C THR A 2 7.36 25.21 -33.17
N VAL A 3 6.94 24.03 -32.70
CA VAL A 3 7.27 23.58 -31.34
C VAL A 3 8.80 23.54 -31.29
N GLN A 4 9.40 24.46 -30.53
CA GLN A 4 10.83 24.45 -30.29
C GLN A 4 11.16 23.10 -29.62
N GLN A 5 12.24 22.42 -30.04
CA GLN A 5 12.61 21.11 -29.49
C GLN A 5 12.76 21.22 -27.96
N ALA A 6 11.71 20.83 -27.23
CA ALA A 6 11.82 20.57 -25.80
C ALA A 6 12.84 19.43 -25.63
N ALA A 7 13.75 19.56 -24.66
CA ALA A 7 14.59 18.44 -24.27
C ALA A 7 13.66 17.27 -23.89
N THR A 8 13.76 16.14 -24.58
CA THR A 8 13.02 14.93 -24.21
C THR A 8 13.84 14.13 -23.22
N ALA A 9 13.24 13.75 -22.09
CA ALA A 9 13.85 12.86 -21.10
C ALA A 9 13.06 11.55 -21.04
N THR A 10 13.74 10.44 -20.79
CA THR A 10 13.13 9.13 -20.50
C THR A 10 13.19 8.85 -19.01
N ALA A 11 12.16 8.21 -18.47
CA ALA A 11 12.11 7.85 -17.07
C ALA A 11 13.33 6.98 -16.70
N PRO A 12 14.04 7.28 -15.60
CA PRO A 12 15.25 6.57 -15.25
C PRO A 12 14.97 5.12 -14.82
N THR A 13 15.98 4.27 -14.96
CA THR A 13 15.89 2.87 -14.54
C THR A 13 15.94 2.79 -13.02
N ALA A 14 14.90 2.22 -12.41
CA ALA A 14 14.85 2.06 -10.96
C ALA A 14 15.89 1.02 -10.47
N PRO A 15 16.56 1.27 -9.33
CA PRO A 15 17.54 0.36 -8.78
C PRO A 15 16.89 -0.83 -8.05
N GLY A 16 17.55 -1.98 -8.11
CA GLY A 16 17.23 -3.19 -7.34
C GLY A 16 15.82 -3.74 -7.60
N LYS A 17 15.22 -4.34 -6.57
CA LYS A 17 13.86 -4.90 -6.58
C LYS A 17 13.21 -4.71 -5.21
N LEU A 18 11.90 -4.97 -5.14
CA LEU A 18 11.10 -4.88 -3.93
C LEU A 18 11.72 -5.69 -2.77
N GLY A 19 11.92 -5.03 -1.63
CA GLY A 19 12.47 -5.64 -0.41
C GLY A 19 14.00 -5.65 -0.32
N ASP A 20 14.72 -5.23 -1.37
CA ASP A 20 16.17 -5.08 -1.31
C ASP A 20 16.57 -3.87 -0.45
N ALA A 21 17.63 -4.05 0.35
CA ALA A 21 18.37 -2.94 0.93
C ALA A 21 19.26 -2.30 -0.14
N LEU A 22 18.69 -1.38 -0.92
CA LEU A 22 19.32 -0.75 -2.09
C LEU A 22 20.65 -0.08 -1.78
N ASP A 23 21.59 -0.13 -2.72
CA ASP A 23 22.86 0.58 -2.61
C ASP A 23 22.65 2.11 -2.50
N PRO A 24 23.20 2.79 -1.48
CA PRO A 24 23.12 4.24 -1.33
C PRO A 24 23.49 5.04 -2.59
N ALA A 25 24.54 4.65 -3.30
CA ALA A 25 24.96 5.36 -4.51
C ALA A 25 23.92 5.22 -5.63
N ALA A 26 23.36 4.03 -5.81
CA ALA A 26 22.28 3.78 -6.77
C ALA A 26 21.01 4.60 -6.45
N ILE A 27 20.65 4.75 -5.17
CA ILE A 27 19.53 5.62 -4.77
C ILE A 27 19.81 7.07 -5.14
N GLN A 28 20.99 7.59 -4.81
CA GLN A 28 21.36 8.98 -5.08
C GLN A 28 21.32 9.30 -6.59
N THR A 29 21.86 8.41 -7.42
CA THR A 29 21.82 8.54 -8.88
C THR A 29 20.39 8.54 -9.39
N TYR A 30 19.59 7.56 -8.96
CA TYR A 30 18.19 7.44 -9.38
C TYR A 30 17.37 8.68 -9.01
N LEU A 31 17.53 9.22 -7.80
CA LEU A 31 16.82 10.43 -7.37
C LEU A 31 17.22 11.66 -8.18
N ALA A 32 18.51 11.84 -8.48
CA ALA A 32 18.97 12.96 -9.29
C ALA A 32 18.44 12.90 -10.75
N GLU A 33 18.44 11.70 -11.34
CA GLU A 33 17.88 11.48 -12.67
C GLU A 33 16.37 11.68 -12.69
N LEU A 34 15.65 11.19 -11.66
CA LEU A 34 14.20 11.28 -11.57
C LEU A 34 13.74 12.73 -11.34
N ASP A 35 14.45 13.49 -10.52
CA ASP A 35 14.23 14.93 -10.31
C ASP A 35 14.39 15.72 -11.61
N THR A 36 15.44 15.40 -12.38
CA THR A 36 15.67 16.01 -13.70
C THR A 36 14.55 15.65 -14.67
N TRP A 37 14.19 14.37 -14.74
CA TRP A 37 13.08 13.88 -15.57
C TRP A 37 11.76 14.58 -15.22
N LEU A 38 11.44 14.73 -13.92
CA LEU A 38 10.21 15.38 -13.45
C LEU A 38 10.10 16.82 -13.95
N ARG A 39 11.17 17.61 -13.85
CA ARG A 39 11.19 18.99 -14.36
C ARG A 39 11.03 19.05 -15.87
N VAL A 40 11.81 18.24 -16.60
CA VAL A 40 11.77 18.20 -18.06
C VAL A 40 10.39 17.79 -18.55
N ARG A 41 9.82 16.71 -17.98
CA ARG A 41 8.50 16.20 -18.34
C ARG A 41 7.40 17.23 -18.08
N ARG A 42 7.49 17.99 -16.97
CA ARG A 42 6.51 19.04 -16.69
C ARG A 42 6.52 20.12 -17.77
N SER A 43 7.70 20.63 -18.11
CA SER A 43 7.86 21.64 -19.16
C SER A 43 7.31 21.16 -20.49
N GLU A 44 7.59 19.90 -20.84
CA GLU A 44 7.11 19.30 -22.08
C GLU A 44 5.57 19.17 -22.11
N LEU A 45 4.94 18.72 -21.03
CA LEU A 45 3.47 18.65 -20.95
C LEU A 45 2.84 20.04 -21.06
N ASP A 46 3.41 21.06 -20.41
CA ASP A 46 2.95 22.44 -20.52
C ASP A 46 3.13 23.03 -21.95
N GLU A 47 4.12 22.56 -22.71
CA GLU A 47 4.29 22.90 -24.12
C GLU A 47 3.30 22.20 -25.03
N LEU A 48 3.08 20.89 -24.82
CA LEU A 48 2.12 20.10 -25.59
C LEU A 48 0.69 20.59 -25.37
N ASP A 49 0.33 20.99 -24.15
CA ASP A 49 -0.98 21.57 -23.84
C ASP A 49 -1.19 22.89 -24.57
N ARG A 50 -0.21 23.81 -24.48
CA ARG A 50 -0.23 25.07 -25.24
C ARG A 50 -0.33 24.83 -26.75
N ALA A 51 0.39 23.84 -27.28
CA ALA A 51 0.34 23.48 -28.69
C ALA A 51 -1.04 22.92 -29.10
N ALA A 52 -1.65 22.09 -28.26
CA ALA A 52 -3.00 21.56 -28.50
C ALA A 52 -4.06 22.66 -28.52
N ILE A 53 -3.98 23.61 -27.59
CA ILE A 53 -4.87 24.78 -27.56
C ILE A 53 -4.66 25.65 -28.80
N ALA A 54 -3.41 25.98 -29.14
CA ALA A 54 -3.09 26.79 -30.32
C ALA A 54 -3.53 26.14 -31.63
N ALA A 55 -3.51 24.81 -31.71
CA ALA A 55 -3.98 24.04 -32.85
C ALA A 55 -5.51 23.84 -32.87
N GLY A 56 -6.25 24.32 -31.86
CA GLY A 56 -7.71 24.11 -31.75
C GLY A 56 -8.11 22.67 -31.42
N ARG A 57 -7.17 21.83 -30.96
CA ARG A 57 -7.35 20.40 -30.66
C ARG A 57 -7.42 20.08 -29.17
N GLY A 58 -7.54 21.10 -28.32
CA GLY A 58 -7.61 20.94 -26.87
C GLY A 58 -8.68 19.95 -26.42
N GLY A 59 -9.90 20.03 -27.00
CA GLY A 59 -10.99 19.10 -26.66
C GLY A 59 -10.72 17.65 -27.06
N GLU A 60 -10.05 17.42 -28.19
CA GLU A 60 -9.69 16.09 -28.68
C GLU A 60 -8.65 15.40 -27.78
N LEU A 61 -7.67 16.17 -27.30
CA LEU A 61 -6.52 15.64 -26.56
C LEU A 61 -6.64 15.79 -25.03
N ALA A 62 -7.71 16.41 -24.54
CA ALA A 62 -7.89 16.72 -23.12
C ALA A 62 -7.80 15.47 -22.22
N GLY A 63 -8.37 14.34 -22.65
CA GLY A 63 -8.33 13.09 -21.88
C GLY A 63 -6.91 12.58 -21.67
N ASP A 64 -6.15 12.40 -22.77
CA ASP A 64 -4.76 11.93 -22.72
C ASP A 64 -3.85 12.92 -21.98
N MET A 65 -4.05 14.23 -22.17
CA MET A 65 -3.32 15.27 -21.44
C MET A 65 -3.59 15.20 -19.93
N SER A 66 -4.86 15.06 -19.53
CA SER A 66 -5.25 14.95 -18.13
C SER A 66 -4.65 13.72 -17.45
N LEU A 67 -4.64 12.57 -18.15
CA LEU A 67 -4.05 11.33 -17.66
C LEU A 67 -2.52 11.46 -17.50
N ALA A 68 -1.84 12.06 -18.48
CA ALA A 68 -0.39 12.28 -18.43
C ALA A 68 0.01 13.22 -17.26
N LEU A 69 -0.73 14.31 -17.06
CA LEU A 69 -0.53 15.23 -15.94
C LEU A 69 -0.80 14.59 -14.58
N ALA A 70 -1.83 13.75 -14.48
CA ALA A 70 -2.16 13.04 -13.25
C ALA A 70 -1.10 11.97 -12.91
N LEU A 71 -0.59 11.23 -13.90
CA LEU A 71 0.56 10.32 -13.71
C LEU A 71 1.82 11.10 -13.28
N TRP A 72 2.13 12.20 -13.95
CA TRP A 72 3.25 13.06 -13.57
C TRP A 72 3.15 13.50 -12.10
N LYS A 73 1.96 13.95 -11.67
CA LYS A 73 1.73 14.36 -10.28
C LYS A 73 1.92 13.20 -9.30
N ALA A 74 1.37 12.03 -9.60
CA ALA A 74 1.54 10.84 -8.74
C ALA A 74 3.03 10.46 -8.57
N ILE A 75 3.81 10.54 -9.65
CA ILE A 75 5.27 10.30 -9.63
C ILE A 75 5.98 11.38 -8.82
N ALA A 76 5.61 12.66 -9.00
CA ALA A 76 6.19 13.77 -8.24
C ALA A 76 5.93 13.63 -6.74
N ASP A 77 4.70 13.31 -6.34
CA ASP A 77 4.31 13.12 -4.94
C ASP A 77 5.07 11.94 -4.32
N ARG A 78 5.20 10.81 -5.05
CA ARG A 78 5.98 9.66 -4.58
C ARG A 78 7.48 9.97 -4.53
N TYR A 79 8.01 10.73 -5.48
CA TYR A 79 9.40 11.20 -5.44
C TYR A 79 9.67 12.02 -4.17
N GLN A 80 8.78 12.94 -3.79
CA GLN A 80 8.95 13.72 -2.55
C GLN A 80 9.00 12.81 -1.30
N LEU A 81 8.16 11.77 -1.25
CA LEU A 81 8.18 10.80 -0.16
C LEU A 81 9.48 9.99 -0.11
N VAL A 82 9.99 9.55 -1.26
CA VAL A 82 11.29 8.84 -1.34
C VAL A 82 12.42 9.78 -0.94
N PHE A 83 12.43 11.00 -1.46
CA PHE A 83 13.43 12.01 -1.16
C PHE A 83 13.47 12.36 0.33
N ALA A 84 12.31 12.51 0.97
CA ALA A 84 12.22 12.70 2.41
C ALA A 84 12.73 11.49 3.20
N THR A 85 12.48 10.26 2.73
CA THR A 85 12.97 9.04 3.37
C THR A 85 14.49 8.87 3.22
N TRP A 86 15.08 9.41 2.15
CA TRP A 86 16.51 9.33 1.86
C TRP A 86 17.39 10.16 2.80
N ASP A 87 16.85 11.22 3.41
CA ASP A 87 17.55 12.08 4.39
C ASP A 87 19.01 12.44 4.01
N GLY A 88 19.24 12.79 2.74
CA GLY A 88 20.56 13.15 2.23
C GLY A 88 21.62 12.04 2.31
N GLY A 89 21.19 10.77 2.33
CA GLY A 89 22.05 9.58 2.37
C GLY A 89 22.33 9.03 3.77
N ARG A 90 21.74 9.61 4.82
CA ARG A 90 21.88 9.16 6.22
C ARG A 90 20.90 8.03 6.55
N VAL A 91 20.74 7.08 5.65
CA VAL A 91 19.79 5.98 5.78
C VAL A 91 20.45 4.70 6.26
N LEU A 92 19.81 4.00 7.18
CA LEU A 92 20.21 2.66 7.57
C LEU A 92 19.54 1.64 6.65
N ARG A 93 19.75 0.36 6.95
CA ARG A 93 19.18 -0.74 6.17
C ARG A 93 17.66 -0.65 6.08
N GLN A 94 16.99 -0.34 7.18
CA GLN A 94 15.53 -0.29 7.24
C GLN A 94 14.96 0.81 6.34
N GLU A 95 15.55 2.00 6.32
CA GLU A 95 15.11 3.08 5.44
C GLU A 95 15.38 2.75 3.97
N ARG A 96 16.48 2.05 3.65
CA ARG A 96 16.78 1.60 2.27
C ARG A 96 15.78 0.55 1.78
N GLU A 97 15.37 -0.38 2.64
CA GLU A 97 14.30 -1.33 2.35
C GLU A 97 12.94 -0.61 2.20
N ARG A 98 12.69 0.43 3.01
CA ARG A 98 11.51 1.30 2.88
C ARG A 98 11.51 2.08 1.56
N ILE A 99 12.65 2.60 1.13
CA ILE A 99 12.82 3.25 -0.18
C ILE A 99 12.53 2.25 -1.31
N SER A 100 13.05 1.03 -1.22
CA SER A 100 12.70 -0.03 -2.18
C SER A 100 11.19 -0.26 -2.24
N ALA A 101 10.52 -0.34 -1.10
CA ALA A 101 9.06 -0.47 -1.03
C ALA A 101 8.33 0.73 -1.68
N LEU A 102 8.83 1.95 -1.51
CA LEU A 102 8.24 3.14 -2.14
C LEU A 102 8.45 3.19 -3.67
N VAL A 103 9.59 2.70 -4.16
CA VAL A 103 9.88 2.69 -5.60
C VAL A 103 9.09 1.58 -6.30
N TRP A 104 9.10 0.37 -5.75
CA TRP A 104 8.53 -0.82 -6.39
C TRP A 104 7.08 -1.12 -5.96
N GLY A 105 6.58 -0.49 -4.90
CA GLY A 105 5.22 -0.63 -4.41
C GLY A 105 4.20 0.19 -5.20
N ARG A 106 2.91 -0.12 -4.99
CA ARG A 106 1.76 0.55 -5.63
C ARG A 106 1.78 2.06 -5.36
N LEU A 107 1.44 2.87 -6.36
CA LEU A 107 1.18 4.29 -6.23
C LEU A 107 -0.25 4.53 -5.71
N ASP A 108 -0.37 5.12 -4.52
CA ASP A 108 -1.69 5.31 -3.88
C ASP A 108 -2.57 6.31 -4.63
N SER A 109 -2.01 7.44 -5.05
CA SER A 109 -2.70 8.44 -5.87
C SER A 109 -3.01 7.95 -7.29
N ALA A 110 -2.33 6.90 -7.77
CA ALA A 110 -2.63 6.30 -9.07
C ALA A 110 -3.94 5.48 -9.06
N SER A 111 -4.47 5.15 -7.87
CA SER A 111 -5.75 4.44 -7.74
C SER A 111 -6.96 5.34 -7.98
N GLU A 112 -6.78 6.66 -7.88
CA GLU A 112 -7.77 7.67 -8.27
C GLU A 112 -7.77 7.94 -9.79
N LEU A 113 -6.78 7.41 -10.53
CA LEU A 113 -6.73 7.52 -11.98
C LEU A 113 -7.84 6.68 -12.62
N PRO A 114 -8.35 7.10 -13.80
CA PRO A 114 -9.26 6.29 -14.59
C PRO A 114 -8.71 4.86 -14.78
N GLY A 115 -9.47 3.86 -14.33
CA GLY A 115 -9.09 2.45 -14.42
C GLY A 115 -8.33 1.86 -13.23
N GLY A 116 -8.15 2.62 -12.13
CA GLY A 116 -7.66 2.10 -10.84
C GLY A 116 -6.27 1.48 -10.94
N LEU A 117 -5.32 2.21 -11.55
CA LEU A 117 -4.02 1.65 -11.92
C LEU A 117 -3.14 1.39 -10.69
N ALA A 118 -2.90 0.10 -10.41
CA ALA A 118 -2.01 -0.36 -9.33
C ALA A 118 -0.53 -0.44 -9.74
N VAL A 119 -0.02 0.63 -10.37
CA VAL A 119 1.34 0.67 -10.93
C VAL A 119 2.39 1.14 -9.93
N SER A 120 3.64 0.70 -10.11
CA SER A 120 4.81 1.16 -9.36
C SER A 120 5.37 2.48 -9.93
N LEU A 121 6.31 3.11 -9.21
CA LEU A 121 6.97 4.34 -9.66
C LEU A 121 7.63 4.20 -11.06
N PRO A 122 8.46 3.18 -11.34
CA PRO A 122 9.06 3.03 -12.67
C PRO A 122 8.03 2.67 -13.75
N GLU A 123 6.96 1.96 -13.41
CA GLU A 123 5.87 1.68 -14.36
C GLU A 123 5.10 2.94 -14.73
N ALA A 124 4.77 3.79 -13.74
CA ALA A 124 4.12 5.07 -13.98
C ALA A 124 5.00 6.01 -14.82
N GLY A 125 6.32 6.04 -14.56
CA GLY A 125 7.27 6.78 -15.38
C GLY A 125 7.22 6.36 -16.85
N ARG A 126 7.27 5.05 -17.13
CA ARG A 126 7.14 4.51 -18.49
C ARG A 126 5.79 4.83 -19.13
N LEU A 127 4.70 4.74 -18.39
CA LEU A 127 3.38 5.10 -18.89
C LEU A 127 3.27 6.59 -19.23
N CYS A 128 3.83 7.46 -18.39
CA CYS A 128 3.89 8.89 -18.63
C CYS A 128 4.72 9.21 -19.89
N ASP A 129 5.88 8.57 -20.06
CA ASP A 129 6.70 8.68 -21.26
C ASP A 129 5.92 8.27 -22.52
N ALA A 130 5.24 7.12 -22.49
CA ALA A 130 4.50 6.57 -23.63
C ALA A 130 3.32 7.49 -24.03
N LEU A 131 2.55 7.97 -23.05
CA LEU A 131 1.45 8.92 -23.30
C LEU A 131 1.95 10.25 -23.86
N THR A 132 3.08 10.75 -23.35
CA THR A 132 3.66 12.01 -23.83
C THR A 132 4.19 11.86 -25.26
N GLY A 133 4.81 10.72 -25.59
CA GLY A 133 5.17 10.36 -26.96
C GLY A 133 3.96 10.33 -27.89
N GLN A 134 2.87 9.70 -27.47
CA GLN A 134 1.61 9.65 -28.23
C GLN A 134 1.02 11.05 -28.47
N LEU A 135 1.00 11.92 -27.47
CA LEU A 135 0.56 13.31 -27.60
C LEU A 135 1.43 14.07 -28.60
N ARG A 136 2.75 13.89 -28.55
CA ARG A 136 3.70 14.48 -29.50
C ARG A 136 3.41 14.01 -30.92
N THR A 137 3.25 12.70 -31.14
CA THR A 137 2.95 12.14 -32.46
C THR A 137 1.62 12.67 -33.01
N ARG A 138 0.59 12.82 -32.17
CA ARG A 138 -0.68 13.41 -32.60
C ARG A 138 -0.56 14.89 -32.95
N LEU A 139 0.25 15.66 -32.24
CA LEU A 139 0.43 17.11 -32.46
C LEU A 139 1.45 17.45 -33.57
N ALA A 140 2.38 16.54 -33.89
CA ALA A 140 3.42 16.74 -34.88
C ALA A 140 2.89 16.66 -36.32
N LEU A 141 2.38 17.79 -36.81
CA LEU A 141 2.18 18.04 -38.24
C LEU A 141 3.44 18.70 -38.82
N VAL A 142 4.37 17.89 -39.36
CA VAL A 142 5.32 18.12 -40.48
C VAL A 142 6.59 17.26 -40.27
N PRO A 143 7.06 16.47 -41.26
CA PRO A 143 8.28 15.67 -41.15
C PRO A 143 9.53 16.53 -41.38
N ASP A 144 10.63 16.19 -40.69
CA ASP A 144 11.99 16.55 -41.12
C ASP A 144 12.84 15.28 -41.09
N ALA A 145 13.82 15.14 -41.98
CA ALA A 145 14.55 13.89 -42.17
C ALA A 145 15.31 13.44 -40.89
N ASP A 146 15.87 14.41 -40.14
CA ASP A 146 16.54 14.17 -38.85
C ASP A 146 15.60 13.65 -37.75
N ARG A 147 14.29 13.92 -37.87
CA ARG A 147 13.30 13.39 -36.92
C ARG A 147 13.07 11.90 -37.11
N SER A 148 13.17 11.37 -38.32
CA SER A 148 12.91 9.94 -38.57
C SER A 148 13.97 9.04 -37.93
N ALA A 149 15.26 9.42 -38.00
CA ALA A 149 16.34 8.68 -37.36
C ALA A 149 16.24 8.68 -35.82
N THR A 150 15.79 9.79 -35.23
CA THR A 150 15.55 9.89 -33.79
C THR A 150 14.36 9.03 -33.36
N ARG A 151 13.23 9.11 -34.08
CA ARG A 151 12.04 8.28 -33.84
C ARG A 151 12.33 6.78 -33.94
N ILE A 152 13.10 6.36 -34.95
CA ILE A 152 13.52 4.95 -35.08
C ILE A 152 14.35 4.51 -33.87
N ARG A 153 15.28 5.34 -33.38
CA ARG A 153 16.04 5.05 -32.15
C ARG A 153 15.14 4.94 -30.92
N GLU A 154 14.22 5.89 -30.73
CA GLU A 154 13.26 5.88 -29.62
C GLU A 154 12.38 4.63 -29.64
N LEU A 155 11.87 4.25 -30.82
CA LEU A 155 11.05 3.07 -31.00
C LEU A 155 11.84 1.77 -30.75
N ARG A 156 13.12 1.69 -31.15
CA ARG A 156 13.98 0.55 -30.77
C ARG A 156 14.13 0.43 -29.26
N ALA A 157 14.40 1.54 -28.58
CA ALA A 157 14.49 1.56 -27.13
C ALA A 157 13.15 1.15 -26.48
N GLN A 158 12.01 1.53 -27.07
CA GLN A 158 10.69 1.10 -26.62
C GLN A 158 10.49 -0.42 -26.79
N LEU A 159 10.86 -0.99 -27.95
CA LEU A 159 10.71 -2.43 -28.18
C LEU A 159 11.57 -3.28 -27.22
N GLU A 160 12.74 -2.79 -26.80
CA GLU A 160 13.53 -3.45 -25.75
C GLU A 160 12.81 -3.41 -24.38
N ARG A 161 12.19 -2.28 -24.01
CA ARG A 161 11.36 -2.25 -22.79
C ARG A 161 10.13 -3.16 -22.89
N ILE A 162 9.51 -3.24 -24.06
CA ILE A 162 8.40 -4.17 -24.30
C ILE A 162 8.89 -5.61 -24.13
N ARG A 163 10.09 -5.96 -24.61
CA ARG A 163 10.69 -7.29 -24.38
C ARG A 163 10.78 -7.61 -22.88
N ASP A 164 11.24 -6.66 -22.06
CA ASP A 164 11.28 -6.84 -20.61
C ASP A 164 9.87 -7.09 -20.03
N GLN A 165 8.85 -6.35 -20.50
CA GLN A 165 7.46 -6.55 -20.07
C GLN A 165 6.87 -7.89 -20.51
N VAL A 166 7.18 -8.36 -21.72
CA VAL A 166 6.78 -9.68 -22.23
C VAL A 166 7.39 -10.80 -21.38
N GLY A 167 8.62 -10.61 -20.87
CA GLY A 167 9.26 -11.55 -19.94
C GLY A 167 8.47 -11.78 -18.65
N LEU A 168 7.62 -10.83 -18.25
CA LEU A 168 6.78 -10.90 -17.05
C LEU A 168 5.40 -11.55 -17.31
N GLU A 169 5.02 -11.78 -18.56
CA GLU A 169 3.73 -12.41 -18.89
C GLU A 169 3.69 -13.88 -18.42
N PRO A 170 2.53 -14.38 -17.93
CA PRO A 170 2.33 -15.77 -17.60
C PRO A 170 2.35 -16.67 -18.85
N ALA A 171 2.63 -17.96 -18.66
CA ALA A 171 2.83 -18.91 -19.75
C ALA A 171 1.67 -18.98 -20.76
N ASN A 172 0.43 -18.75 -20.31
CA ASN A 172 -0.76 -18.81 -21.16
C ASN A 172 -0.97 -17.60 -22.08
N SER A 173 -0.35 -16.44 -21.79
CA SER A 173 -0.41 -15.24 -22.64
C SER A 173 0.93 -14.87 -23.26
N ARG A 174 2.03 -15.47 -22.79
CA ARG A 174 3.39 -15.15 -23.20
C ARG A 174 3.65 -15.37 -24.68
N ASP A 175 3.21 -16.49 -25.24
CA ASP A 175 3.49 -16.82 -26.64
C ASP A 175 2.88 -15.79 -27.61
N ALA A 176 1.61 -15.42 -27.40
CA ALA A 176 0.95 -14.37 -28.18
C ALA A 176 1.66 -13.00 -28.03
N ALA A 177 2.16 -12.69 -26.83
CA ALA A 177 2.91 -11.46 -26.59
C ALA A 177 4.29 -11.46 -27.29
N ILE A 178 4.96 -12.61 -27.33
CA ILE A 178 6.22 -12.81 -28.08
C ILE A 178 5.98 -12.63 -29.57
N GLU A 179 4.93 -13.24 -30.13
CA GLU A 179 4.58 -13.11 -31.54
C GLU A 179 4.29 -11.65 -31.91
N ARG A 180 3.52 -10.94 -31.09
CA ARG A 180 3.22 -9.52 -31.31
C ARG A 180 4.46 -8.63 -31.26
N LEU A 181 5.38 -8.88 -30.32
CA LEU A 181 6.65 -8.18 -30.26
C LEU A 181 7.50 -8.45 -31.52
N ALA A 182 7.58 -9.71 -31.96
CA ALA A 182 8.32 -10.09 -33.17
C ALA A 182 7.76 -9.38 -34.42
N GLU A 183 6.44 -9.24 -34.54
CA GLU A 183 5.79 -8.50 -35.62
C GLU A 183 6.20 -7.00 -35.62
N LEU A 184 6.16 -6.36 -34.45
CA LEU A 184 6.56 -4.95 -34.31
C LEU A 184 8.04 -4.75 -34.66
N MET A 185 8.91 -5.66 -34.21
CA MET A 185 10.34 -5.64 -34.53
C MET A 185 10.59 -5.80 -36.03
N ALA A 186 9.96 -6.78 -36.68
CA ALA A 186 10.11 -7.01 -38.11
C ALA A 186 9.65 -5.79 -38.94
N ARG A 187 8.53 -5.17 -38.55
CA ARG A 187 8.04 -3.93 -39.19
C ARG A 187 9.02 -2.77 -39.01
N LEU A 188 9.63 -2.63 -37.83
CA LEU A 188 10.64 -1.60 -37.58
C LEU A 188 11.92 -1.81 -38.40
N GLU A 189 12.35 -3.05 -38.59
CA GLU A 189 13.49 -3.39 -39.45
C GLU A 189 13.24 -2.99 -40.90
N VAL A 190 12.04 -3.28 -41.44
CA VAL A 190 11.65 -2.87 -42.79
C VAL A 190 11.66 -1.35 -42.94
N LEU A 191 11.12 -0.62 -41.96
CA LEU A 191 11.11 0.84 -41.99
C LEU A 191 12.52 1.42 -41.85
N THR A 192 13.36 0.84 -41.00
CA THR A 192 14.77 1.23 -40.87
C THR A 192 15.46 1.11 -42.23
N ALA A 193 15.39 -0.07 -42.85
CA ALA A 193 16.07 -0.33 -44.10
C ALA A 193 15.57 0.60 -45.22
N LYS A 194 14.28 0.95 -45.22
CA LYS A 194 13.72 1.94 -46.15
C LYS A 194 14.28 3.35 -45.89
N ALA A 195 14.36 3.78 -44.63
CA ALA A 195 14.92 5.07 -44.26
C ALA A 195 16.41 5.20 -44.62
N GLU A 196 17.20 4.14 -44.40
CA GLU A 196 18.62 4.08 -44.77
C GLU A 196 18.85 4.21 -46.28
N ARG A 197 17.89 3.76 -47.11
CA ARG A 197 17.89 3.97 -48.56
C ARG A 197 17.36 5.35 -48.99
N GLY A 198 17.08 6.25 -48.04
CA GLY A 198 16.53 7.59 -48.29
C GLY A 198 15.02 7.61 -48.60
N GLY A 199 14.30 6.52 -48.32
CA GLY A 199 12.85 6.46 -48.55
C GLY A 199 12.05 7.15 -47.46
N ASP A 200 10.92 7.78 -47.82
CA ASP A 200 10.01 8.38 -46.85
C ASP A 200 9.30 7.32 -46.00
N VAL A 201 9.47 7.44 -44.68
CA VAL A 201 8.88 6.58 -43.64
C VAL A 201 7.99 7.35 -42.67
N GLY A 202 7.83 8.67 -42.83
CA GLY A 202 7.17 9.54 -41.87
C GLY A 202 5.73 9.11 -41.56
N GLY A 203 4.98 8.75 -42.61
CA GLY A 203 3.60 8.26 -42.49
C GLY A 203 3.47 6.83 -41.96
N MET A 204 4.54 6.04 -41.98
CA MET A 204 4.53 4.63 -41.53
C MET A 204 5.01 4.47 -40.08
N LEU A 205 5.86 5.38 -39.61
CA LEU A 205 6.35 5.38 -38.22
C LEU A 205 5.23 5.67 -37.22
N GLY A 206 4.34 6.63 -37.52
CA GLY A 206 3.26 7.02 -36.60
C GLY A 206 2.35 5.87 -36.17
N PRO A 207 1.80 5.08 -37.11
CA PRO A 207 1.01 3.89 -36.78
C PRO A 207 1.78 2.87 -35.94
N LEU A 208 3.04 2.59 -36.28
CA LEU A 208 3.85 1.61 -35.54
C LEU A 208 4.14 2.07 -34.10
N GLU A 209 4.43 3.36 -33.89
CA GLU A 209 4.61 3.95 -32.56
C GLU A 209 3.33 3.87 -31.71
N ALA A 210 2.17 4.11 -32.32
CA ALA A 210 0.89 4.02 -31.63
C ALA A 210 0.57 2.59 -31.21
N GLU A 211 0.85 1.61 -32.09
CA GLU A 211 0.69 0.19 -31.79
C GLU A 211 1.64 -0.26 -30.66
N ALA A 212 2.92 0.14 -30.72
CA ALA A 212 3.91 -0.17 -29.68
C ALA A 212 3.53 0.45 -28.32
N THR A 213 3.08 1.71 -28.32
CA THR A 213 2.60 2.41 -27.11
C THR A 213 1.40 1.72 -26.47
N THR A 214 0.42 1.33 -27.29
CA THR A 214 -0.76 0.61 -26.79
C THR A 214 -0.35 -0.74 -26.18
N PHE A 215 0.52 -1.47 -26.87
CA PHE A 215 0.99 -2.78 -26.41
C PHE A 215 1.82 -2.69 -25.12
N GLU A 216 2.77 -1.74 -25.02
CA GLU A 216 3.55 -1.50 -23.80
C GLU A 216 2.64 -1.17 -22.61
N ARG A 217 1.66 -0.28 -22.81
CA ARG A 217 0.69 0.09 -21.77
C ARG A 217 -0.08 -1.13 -21.28
N ASP A 218 -0.64 -1.91 -22.20
CA ASP A 218 -1.50 -3.04 -21.86
C ASP A 218 -0.72 -4.12 -21.10
N LEU A 219 0.55 -4.38 -21.47
CA LEU A 219 1.46 -5.25 -20.72
C LEU A 219 1.75 -4.71 -19.31
N ILE A 220 2.07 -3.42 -19.17
CA ILE A 220 2.35 -2.81 -17.86
C ILE A 220 1.12 -2.94 -16.95
N VAL A 221 -0.08 -2.61 -17.46
CA VAL A 221 -1.32 -2.70 -16.68
C VAL A 221 -1.65 -4.14 -16.32
N GLY A 222 -1.50 -5.08 -17.24
CA GLY A 222 -1.69 -6.52 -16.99
C GLY A 222 -0.75 -7.05 -15.91
N ASN A 223 0.54 -6.74 -16.01
CA ASN A 223 1.56 -7.09 -15.02
C ASN A 223 1.24 -6.52 -13.65
N ALA A 224 0.87 -5.23 -13.59
CA ALA A 224 0.51 -4.56 -12.36
C ALA A 224 -0.70 -5.19 -11.67
N ARG A 225 -1.77 -5.46 -12.42
CA ARG A 225 -2.98 -6.11 -11.89
C ARG A 225 -2.71 -7.50 -11.33
N ARG A 226 -1.89 -8.30 -12.01
CA ARG A 226 -1.53 -9.64 -11.54
C ARG A 226 -0.69 -9.60 -10.26
N ARG A 227 0.27 -8.68 -10.18
CA ARG A 227 1.07 -8.45 -8.98
C ARG A 227 0.22 -8.02 -7.79
N ASP A 228 -0.72 -7.08 -8.02
CA ASP A 228 -1.67 -6.63 -7.00
C ASP A 228 -2.56 -7.79 -6.49
N ALA A 229 -3.15 -8.56 -7.41
CA ALA A 229 -3.97 -9.72 -7.06
C ALA A 229 -3.18 -10.75 -6.24
N ARG A 230 -1.93 -11.05 -6.62
CA ARG A 230 -1.04 -11.93 -5.84
C ARG A 230 -0.77 -11.37 -4.46
N SER A 231 -0.50 -10.07 -4.34
CA SER A 231 -0.25 -9.41 -3.05
C SER A 231 -1.47 -9.53 -2.13
N LYS A 232 -2.67 -9.26 -2.64
CA LYS A 232 -3.92 -9.38 -1.87
C LYS A 232 -4.16 -10.79 -1.35
N VAL A 233 -3.89 -11.81 -2.17
CA VAL A 233 -4.01 -13.22 -1.73
C VAL A 233 -3.01 -13.56 -0.63
N LEU A 234 -1.77 -13.06 -0.71
CA LEU A 234 -0.77 -13.25 0.34
C LEU A 234 -1.21 -12.57 1.64
N SER A 235 -1.60 -11.30 1.57
CA SER A 235 -2.08 -10.54 2.73
C SER A 235 -3.31 -11.19 3.36
N ALA A 236 -4.26 -11.70 2.58
CA ALA A 236 -5.42 -12.41 3.12
C ALA A 236 -5.05 -13.70 3.86
N ARG A 237 -4.02 -14.44 3.39
CA ARG A 237 -3.51 -15.63 4.09
C ARG A 237 -2.81 -15.26 5.40
N GLU A 238 -1.99 -14.22 5.39
CA GLU A 238 -1.30 -13.73 6.58
C GLU A 238 -2.29 -13.23 7.64
N LEU A 239 -3.24 -12.38 7.23
CA LEU A 239 -4.29 -11.87 8.12
C LEU A 239 -5.15 -12.99 8.70
N ARG A 240 -5.53 -13.97 7.89
CA ARG A 240 -6.28 -15.13 8.37
C ARG A 240 -5.49 -15.91 9.42
N ALA A 241 -4.22 -16.22 9.16
CA ALA A 241 -3.39 -16.97 10.09
C ALA A 241 -3.20 -16.22 11.43
N ASP A 242 -3.05 -14.88 11.37
CA ASP A 242 -3.01 -14.04 12.56
C ASP A 242 -4.33 -14.09 13.35
N LEU A 243 -5.47 -14.02 12.65
CA LEU A 243 -6.79 -14.14 13.29
C LEU A 243 -7.02 -15.51 13.92
N GLU A 244 -6.60 -16.61 13.27
CA GLU A 244 -6.67 -17.96 13.84
C GLU A 244 -5.87 -18.06 15.15
N ALA A 245 -4.68 -17.44 15.22
CA ALA A 245 -3.89 -17.39 16.44
C ALA A 245 -4.56 -16.53 17.54
N ARG A 246 -5.16 -15.40 17.16
CA ARG A 246 -5.89 -14.51 18.08
C ARG A 246 -7.16 -15.17 18.62
N GLU A 247 -7.87 -15.93 17.80
CA GLU A 247 -9.06 -16.69 18.21
C GLU A 247 -8.75 -17.60 19.41
N ALA A 248 -7.68 -18.41 19.32
CA ALA A 248 -7.28 -19.31 20.39
C ALA A 248 -6.92 -18.56 21.69
N ALA A 249 -6.24 -17.42 21.57
CA ALA A 249 -5.89 -16.57 22.72
C ALA A 249 -7.14 -15.95 23.36
N LEU A 250 -8.07 -15.46 22.54
CA LEU A 250 -9.33 -14.86 22.99
C LEU A 250 -10.25 -15.90 23.65
N ALA A 251 -10.31 -17.12 23.13
CA ALA A 251 -11.05 -18.22 23.75
C ALA A 251 -10.55 -18.51 25.17
N LYS A 252 -9.23 -18.57 25.37
CA LYS A 252 -8.62 -18.75 26.69
C LYS A 252 -8.89 -17.56 27.63
N LEU A 253 -8.85 -16.34 27.11
CA LEU A 253 -9.18 -15.13 27.88
C LEU A 253 -10.64 -15.16 28.35
N ALA A 254 -11.57 -15.51 27.45
CA ALA A 254 -12.99 -15.63 27.77
C ALA A 254 -13.25 -16.70 28.83
N GLU A 255 -12.65 -17.89 28.69
CA GLU A 255 -12.74 -18.97 29.69
C GLU A 255 -12.22 -18.50 31.06
N THR A 256 -11.07 -17.82 31.07
CA THR A 256 -10.48 -17.28 32.30
C THR A 256 -11.40 -16.25 32.96
N ALA A 257 -11.98 -15.33 32.18
CA ALA A 257 -12.91 -14.33 32.69
C ALA A 257 -14.17 -14.98 33.27
N VAL A 258 -14.78 -15.93 32.55
CA VAL A 258 -15.98 -16.66 33.01
C VAL A 258 -15.72 -17.44 34.30
N ALA A 259 -14.54 -18.05 34.46
CA ALA A 259 -14.15 -18.73 35.68
C ALA A 259 -13.84 -17.77 36.85
N THR A 260 -13.47 -16.52 36.56
CA THR A 260 -12.94 -15.57 37.55
C THR A 260 -14.01 -14.62 38.10
N VAL A 261 -14.92 -14.11 37.26
CA VAL A 261 -15.84 -13.01 37.64
C VAL A 261 -17.30 -13.31 37.32
N ASP A 262 -18.20 -12.78 38.15
CA ASP A 262 -19.65 -12.84 37.97
C ASP A 262 -20.28 -11.44 38.20
N PRO A 263 -21.00 -10.86 37.22
CA PRO A 263 -21.23 -11.39 35.87
C PRO A 263 -20.00 -11.25 34.97
N ALA A 264 -19.70 -12.29 34.20
CA ALA A 264 -18.74 -12.22 33.11
C ALA A 264 -19.35 -11.57 31.85
N PRO A 265 -18.54 -10.93 30.99
CA PRO A 265 -18.99 -10.46 29.68
C PRO A 265 -19.55 -11.60 28.81
N ARG A 266 -20.52 -11.27 27.94
CA ARG A 266 -21.27 -12.25 27.12
C ARG A 266 -20.99 -12.13 25.62
N TYR A 267 -19.76 -11.78 25.26
CA TYR A 267 -19.37 -11.67 23.86
C TYR A 267 -19.03 -13.05 23.28
N ALA A 268 -19.51 -13.36 22.08
CA ALA A 268 -19.05 -14.56 21.38
C ALA A 268 -17.61 -14.35 20.90
N VAL A 269 -16.80 -15.41 20.95
CA VAL A 269 -15.50 -15.46 20.28
C VAL A 269 -15.77 -15.75 18.80
N PRO A 270 -15.40 -14.87 17.86
CA PRO A 270 -15.59 -15.12 16.43
C PRO A 270 -14.78 -16.33 15.96
N ASP A 271 -15.42 -17.21 15.18
CA ASP A 271 -14.80 -18.39 14.56
C ASP A 271 -14.30 -18.02 13.15
N VAL A 272 -12.98 -18.11 12.96
CA VAL A 272 -12.32 -17.76 11.70
C VAL A 272 -12.53 -18.82 10.62
N GLU A 273 -12.74 -20.09 10.98
CA GLU A 273 -12.98 -21.18 10.02
C GLU A 273 -14.27 -20.94 9.21
N LEU A 274 -15.28 -20.32 9.82
CA LEU A 274 -16.54 -19.96 9.16
C LEU A 274 -16.38 -18.99 7.98
N LEU A 275 -15.25 -18.29 7.87
CA LEU A 275 -14.97 -17.44 6.70
C LEU A 275 -14.71 -18.24 5.42
N GLY A 276 -14.42 -19.54 5.54
CA GLY A 276 -14.07 -20.41 4.43
C GLY A 276 -12.66 -20.16 3.87
N PRO A 277 -12.23 -20.91 2.85
CA PRO A 277 -10.88 -20.80 2.28
C PRO A 277 -10.64 -19.43 1.64
N VAL A 278 -9.37 -18.99 1.63
CA VAL A 278 -8.96 -17.73 0.97
C VAL A 278 -9.22 -17.84 -0.54
N PRO A 279 -10.08 -16.98 -1.13
CA PRO A 279 -10.31 -16.96 -2.57
C PRO A 279 -9.04 -16.61 -3.33
N VAL A 280 -8.87 -17.18 -4.53
CA VAL A 280 -7.75 -16.88 -5.43
C VAL A 280 -8.19 -16.10 -6.67
N THR A 281 -9.45 -15.67 -6.71
CA THR A 281 -10.03 -14.90 -7.80
C THR A 281 -10.10 -13.41 -7.43
N PRO A 282 -9.92 -12.49 -8.41
CA PRO A 282 -10.04 -11.06 -8.17
C PRO A 282 -11.39 -10.64 -7.58
N GLU A 283 -12.49 -11.27 -8.00
CA GLU A 283 -13.84 -10.93 -7.53
C GLU A 283 -14.09 -11.40 -6.09
N GLY A 284 -13.39 -12.45 -5.66
CA GLY A 284 -13.55 -13.04 -4.34
C GLY A 284 -12.65 -12.43 -3.27
N ILE A 285 -11.50 -11.87 -3.64
CA ILE A 285 -10.46 -11.49 -2.67
C ILE A 285 -10.81 -10.22 -1.88
N GLU A 286 -11.36 -9.19 -2.54
CA GLU A 286 -11.70 -7.92 -1.87
C GLU A 286 -12.79 -8.12 -0.81
N PRO A 287 -13.94 -8.76 -1.13
CA PRO A 287 -14.97 -9.00 -0.11
C PRO A 287 -14.50 -9.95 1.00
N TYR A 288 -13.49 -10.79 0.74
CA TYR A 288 -12.89 -11.65 1.76
C TYR A 288 -12.05 -10.84 2.74
N LEU A 289 -11.22 -9.92 2.25
CA LEU A 289 -10.43 -9.01 3.09
C LEU A 289 -11.33 -8.15 4.00
N GLU A 290 -12.43 -7.61 3.47
CA GLU A 290 -13.41 -6.87 4.27
C GLU A 290 -14.06 -7.71 5.38
N ARG A 291 -14.25 -9.01 5.14
CA ARG A 291 -14.76 -9.92 6.17
C ARG A 291 -13.72 -10.21 7.24
N LEU A 292 -12.45 -10.39 6.85
CA LEU A 292 -11.34 -10.55 7.81
C LEU A 292 -11.23 -9.31 8.71
N ASP A 293 -11.29 -8.11 8.14
CA ASP A 293 -11.25 -6.86 8.90
C ASP A 293 -12.40 -6.75 9.91
N ARG A 294 -13.63 -7.10 9.49
CA ARG A 294 -14.79 -7.16 10.40
C ARG A 294 -14.61 -8.16 11.53
N VAL A 295 -14.01 -9.33 11.26
CA VAL A 295 -13.70 -10.32 12.31
C VAL A 295 -12.63 -9.79 13.27
N ALA A 296 -11.58 -9.14 12.76
CA ALA A 296 -10.56 -8.49 13.58
C ALA A 296 -11.18 -7.49 14.56
N GLN A 297 -12.03 -6.59 14.06
CA GLN A 297 -12.72 -5.59 14.88
C GLN A 297 -13.64 -6.24 15.94
N ALA A 298 -14.36 -7.30 15.58
CA ALA A 298 -15.20 -8.04 16.53
C ALA A 298 -14.37 -8.72 17.64
N MET A 299 -13.21 -9.30 17.30
CA MET A 299 -12.28 -9.87 18.27
C MET A 299 -11.74 -8.82 19.23
N GLU A 300 -11.40 -7.63 18.73
CA GLU A 300 -10.92 -6.52 19.57
C GLU A 300 -11.96 -6.10 20.63
N VAL A 301 -13.24 -5.99 20.23
CA VAL A 301 -14.34 -5.67 21.16
C VAL A 301 -14.47 -6.73 22.25
N ALA A 302 -14.47 -8.02 21.88
CA ALA A 302 -14.57 -9.12 22.83
C ALA A 302 -13.35 -9.17 23.76
N GLN A 303 -12.14 -9.03 23.21
CA GLN A 303 -10.89 -9.00 23.97
C GLN A 303 -10.90 -7.88 25.00
N HIS A 304 -11.28 -6.67 24.60
CA HIS A 304 -11.34 -5.53 25.50
C HIS A 304 -12.31 -5.76 26.66
N ALA A 305 -13.51 -6.29 26.37
CA ALA A 305 -14.51 -6.56 27.39
C ALA A 305 -14.04 -7.61 28.42
N TYR A 306 -13.46 -8.72 27.96
CA TYR A 306 -12.96 -9.77 28.84
C TYR A 306 -11.73 -9.34 29.65
N ALA A 307 -10.79 -8.63 29.03
CA ALA A 307 -9.62 -8.09 29.72
C ALA A 307 -10.03 -7.08 30.80
N ALA A 308 -10.91 -6.14 30.48
CA ALA A 308 -11.39 -5.14 31.43
C ALA A 308 -12.07 -5.76 32.67
N ALA A 309 -12.80 -6.87 32.49
CA ALA A 309 -13.45 -7.57 33.59
C ALA A 309 -12.44 -8.23 34.55
N LEU A 310 -11.37 -8.82 34.01
CA LEU A 310 -10.28 -9.41 34.81
C LEU A 310 -9.42 -8.31 35.48
N ASP A 311 -9.16 -7.22 34.76
CA ASP A 311 -8.44 -6.07 35.30
C ASP A 311 -9.21 -5.44 36.47
N GLU A 312 -10.55 -5.33 36.37
CA GLU A 312 -11.37 -4.84 37.47
C GLU A 312 -11.24 -5.74 38.73
N HIS A 313 -11.27 -7.06 38.57
CA HIS A 313 -11.04 -7.99 39.68
C HIS A 313 -9.66 -7.77 40.32
N THR A 314 -8.62 -7.67 39.50
CA THR A 314 -7.25 -7.42 39.95
C THR A 314 -7.13 -6.08 40.68
N GLN A 315 -7.77 -5.04 40.16
CA GLN A 315 -7.80 -3.72 40.79
C GLN A 315 -8.50 -3.75 42.15
N LEU A 316 -9.62 -4.46 42.31
CA LEU A 316 -10.29 -4.57 43.60
C LEU A 316 -9.45 -5.29 44.65
N VAL A 317 -8.74 -6.35 44.25
CA VAL A 317 -7.77 -7.03 45.13
C VAL A 317 -6.69 -6.06 45.57
N GLY A 318 -6.07 -5.35 44.61
CA GLY A 318 -5.02 -4.37 44.91
C GLY A 318 -5.50 -3.19 45.76
N LEU A 319 -6.72 -2.70 45.55
CA LEU A 319 -7.32 -1.64 46.36
C LEU A 319 -7.52 -2.09 47.80
N LEU A 320 -8.07 -3.30 48.02
CA LEU A 320 -8.22 -3.85 49.35
C LEU A 320 -6.87 -3.99 50.05
N ASP A 321 -5.87 -4.55 49.37
CA ASP A 321 -4.52 -4.68 49.92
C ASP A 321 -3.90 -3.32 50.28
N GLY A 322 -4.11 -2.30 49.44
CA GLY A 322 -3.68 -0.93 49.71
C GLY A 322 -4.36 -0.33 50.94
N TYR A 323 -5.68 -0.52 51.09
CA TYR A 323 -6.40 -0.04 52.27
C TYR A 323 -5.97 -0.79 53.54
N VAL A 324 -5.75 -2.10 53.46
CA VAL A 324 -5.25 -2.91 54.57
C VAL A 324 -3.85 -2.46 55.00
N ALA A 325 -2.96 -2.19 54.05
CA ALA A 325 -1.64 -1.63 54.35
C ALA A 325 -1.74 -0.26 55.04
N LYS A 326 -2.66 0.61 54.59
CA LYS A 326 -2.92 1.90 55.22
C LYS A 326 -3.47 1.75 56.65
N ALA A 327 -4.41 0.84 56.89
CA ALA A 327 -4.94 0.54 58.21
C ALA A 327 -3.83 0.05 59.17
N ARG A 328 -2.94 -0.84 58.68
CA ARG A 328 -1.77 -1.32 59.45
C ARG A 328 -0.81 -0.18 59.79
N ALA A 329 -0.50 0.69 58.84
CA ALA A 329 0.37 1.86 59.09
C ALA A 329 -0.23 2.82 60.13
N ALA A 330 -1.55 2.99 60.12
CA ALA A 330 -2.29 3.79 61.10
C ALA A 330 -2.50 3.08 62.45
N ARG A 331 -2.04 1.82 62.61
CA ARG A 331 -2.29 0.96 63.78
C ARG A 331 -3.76 0.71 64.08
N LEU A 332 -4.60 0.70 63.03
CA LEU A 332 -6.03 0.45 63.10
C LEU A 332 -6.42 -0.97 62.64
N ALA A 333 -5.46 -1.78 62.18
CA ALA A 333 -5.74 -3.09 61.60
C ALA A 333 -6.41 -4.08 62.58
N ASP A 334 -6.19 -3.91 63.89
CA ASP A 334 -6.80 -4.76 64.92
C ASP A 334 -8.21 -4.27 65.34
N ASN A 335 -8.71 -3.18 64.75
CA ASN A 335 -10.09 -2.76 64.97
C ASN A 335 -11.04 -3.87 64.48
N PRO A 336 -11.99 -4.34 65.31
CA PRO A 336 -12.84 -5.48 64.98
C PRO A 336 -13.67 -5.27 63.71
N ASP A 337 -14.15 -4.05 63.45
CA ASP A 337 -14.95 -3.74 62.27
C ASP A 337 -14.12 -3.79 60.98
N LEU A 338 -12.87 -3.32 61.03
CA LEU A 338 -11.93 -3.43 59.91
C LEU A 338 -11.51 -4.88 59.67
N ALA A 339 -11.18 -5.63 60.73
CA ALA A 339 -10.78 -7.04 60.61
C ALA A 339 -11.91 -7.92 60.04
N GLU A 340 -13.17 -7.69 60.44
CA GLU A 340 -14.34 -8.38 59.89
C GLU A 340 -14.56 -8.02 58.42
N SER A 341 -14.51 -6.73 58.11
CA SER A 341 -14.70 -6.22 56.75
C SER A 341 -13.62 -6.74 55.78
N GLU A 342 -12.35 -6.78 56.21
CA GLU A 342 -11.26 -7.36 55.42
C GLU A 342 -11.54 -8.84 55.12
N ARG A 343 -11.88 -9.63 56.14
CA ARG A 343 -12.11 -11.06 56.00
C ARG A 343 -13.26 -11.35 55.04
N ALA A 344 -14.37 -10.62 55.17
CA ALA A 344 -15.52 -10.75 54.29
C ALA A 344 -15.16 -10.37 52.84
N ALA A 345 -14.44 -9.27 52.63
CA ALA A 345 -14.02 -8.83 51.30
C ALA A 345 -13.06 -9.83 50.63
N ARG A 346 -12.03 -10.30 51.37
CA ARG A 346 -11.07 -11.31 50.87
C ARG A 346 -11.77 -12.62 50.50
N ALA A 347 -12.59 -13.14 51.41
CA ALA A 347 -13.32 -14.39 51.18
C ALA A 347 -14.18 -14.33 49.91
N LEU A 348 -14.73 -13.16 49.58
CA LEU A 348 -15.54 -12.98 48.37
C LEU A 348 -14.68 -12.84 47.11
N LEU A 349 -13.59 -12.07 47.17
CA LEU A 349 -12.64 -11.86 46.07
C LEU A 349 -11.90 -13.15 45.66
N GLU A 350 -11.71 -14.08 46.58
CA GLU A 350 -11.08 -15.39 46.36
C GLU A 350 -12.04 -16.40 45.69
N ARG A 351 -13.35 -16.15 45.67
CA ARG A 351 -14.31 -17.05 45.01
C ARG A 351 -14.11 -17.07 43.49
N ARG A 352 -14.44 -18.22 42.90
CA ARG A 352 -14.38 -18.48 41.47
C ARG A 352 -15.72 -19.07 40.99
N PRO A 353 -16.59 -18.30 40.31
CA PRO A 353 -16.43 -16.88 39.99
C PRO A 353 -16.69 -15.95 41.20
N CYS A 354 -16.03 -14.79 41.21
CA CYS A 354 -16.18 -13.74 42.20
C CYS A 354 -17.42 -12.86 41.87
N PRO A 355 -18.42 -12.74 42.76
CA PRO A 355 -19.57 -11.87 42.55
C PRO A 355 -19.15 -10.39 42.66
N MET A 356 -18.80 -9.80 41.51
CA MET A 356 -18.10 -8.51 41.40
C MET A 356 -18.88 -7.34 42.00
N ALA A 357 -20.22 -7.33 41.84
CA ALA A 357 -21.06 -6.28 42.39
C ALA A 357 -20.99 -6.24 43.92
N VAL A 358 -20.99 -7.41 44.56
CA VAL A 358 -20.91 -7.53 46.02
C VAL A 358 -19.47 -7.30 46.51
N ALA A 359 -18.47 -7.78 45.76
CA ALA A 359 -17.06 -7.53 46.07
C ALA A 359 -16.72 -6.03 46.08
N ARG A 360 -17.20 -5.26 45.09
CA ARG A 360 -17.08 -3.80 45.09
C ARG A 360 -17.63 -3.19 46.38
N GLN A 361 -18.85 -3.56 46.77
CA GLN A 361 -19.49 -3.02 47.97
C GLN A 361 -18.70 -3.33 49.25
N LEU A 362 -18.14 -4.53 49.39
CA LEU A 362 -17.35 -4.89 50.56
C LEU A 362 -16.02 -4.13 50.62
N VAL A 363 -15.33 -3.95 49.49
CA VAL A 363 -14.11 -3.13 49.43
C VAL A 363 -14.42 -1.66 49.76
N THR A 364 -15.51 -1.10 49.23
CA THR A 364 -15.98 0.24 49.60
C THR A 364 -16.37 0.33 51.07
N THR A 365 -16.95 -0.72 51.65
CA THR A 365 -17.30 -0.76 53.08
C THR A 365 -16.04 -0.72 53.95
N TYR A 366 -15.00 -1.50 53.59
CA TYR A 366 -13.69 -1.44 54.25
C TYR A 366 -13.08 -0.03 54.17
N GLN A 367 -13.08 0.57 52.98
CA GLN A 367 -12.61 1.94 52.79
C GLN A 367 -13.37 2.93 53.68
N THR A 368 -14.69 2.80 53.78
CA THR A 368 -15.54 3.69 54.57
C THR A 368 -15.22 3.60 56.06
N TRP A 369 -15.07 2.38 56.59
CA TRP A 369 -14.61 2.16 57.97
C TRP A 369 -13.23 2.77 58.20
N LEU A 370 -12.30 2.54 57.27
CA LEU A 370 -10.94 3.08 57.38
C LEU A 370 -10.96 4.61 57.41
N THR A 371 -11.75 5.27 56.56
CA THR A 371 -11.89 6.73 56.55
C THR A 371 -12.52 7.25 57.83
N LYS A 372 -13.51 6.56 58.40
CA LYS A 372 -14.15 6.96 59.66
C LYS A 372 -13.20 6.86 60.86
N GLU A 373 -12.40 5.80 60.92
CA GLU A 373 -11.49 5.52 62.04
C GLU A 373 -10.12 6.22 61.88
N THR A 374 -9.82 6.73 60.68
CA THR A 374 -8.66 7.61 60.45
C THR A 374 -9.04 9.04 60.87
N PRO A 375 -8.32 9.66 61.81
CA PRO A 375 -8.61 11.01 62.29
C PRO A 375 -8.36 12.12 61.26
#